data_AF-A0A8T5DBS8-F1
#
_entry.id   AF-A0A8T5DBS8-F1
#
_cell.length_a   1.000
_cell.length_b   1.000
_cell.length_c   1.000
_cell.angle_alpha   90.00
_cell.angle_beta   90.00
_cell.angle_gamma   90.00
#
_symmetry.space_group_name_H-M   'P 1'
#
loop_
_entity.id
_entity.type
_entity.pdbx_description
1 polymer ?
#
loop_
_entity_poly.entity_id
_entity_poly.type
_entity_poly.pdbx_seq_one_letter_code
_entity_poly.pdbx_strand_id
1 'polypeptide(L)'
;MNKKRVIVLAAVTFLSIIAYTQTSGFLEPNQRSALVVLIVASGLWTSEAVPLAATAILIPLMQSVMGIQAFSSALTPFFSTTVMLLLGGFMLAVAVEKYDLDEYFAFLILSRFNTGAKTVVLAVMFATGFLSMWISNSASTALLIAMALKITDQIKDEKGNFSKIMVLAIAYSATAGGLSTLVGTTTCAMAAASLKTMIGYDISFLGWMVFGLPIAFIQILVIWVVLFMIFPTDVT
;
A
#
# COMPACT_ATOMS: atom_id res chain seq x y z
N MET A 1 -21.21 10.46 19.77
CA MET A 1 -19.83 10.50 19.25
C MET A 1 -18.91 9.79 20.23
N ASN A 2 -18.03 8.89 19.77
CA ASN A 2 -17.12 8.13 20.66
C ASN A 2 -16.19 9.09 21.42
N LYS A 3 -16.05 8.94 22.75
CA LYS A 3 -15.19 9.78 23.61
C LYS A 3 -13.76 9.90 23.06
N LYS A 4 -13.21 8.83 22.47
CA LYS A 4 -11.88 8.84 21.84
C LYS A 4 -11.78 9.81 20.66
N ARG A 5 -12.80 9.85 19.80
CA ARG A 5 -12.85 10.78 18.65
C ARG A 5 -12.93 12.23 19.12
N VAL A 6 -13.72 12.51 20.15
CA VAL A 6 -13.83 13.85 20.74
C VAL A 6 -12.46 14.31 21.26
N ILE A 7 -11.75 13.46 21.99
CA ILE A 7 -10.42 13.77 22.53
C ILE A 7 -9.43 14.06 21.41
N VAL A 8 -9.40 13.23 20.36
CA VAL A 8 -8.51 13.44 19.22
C VAL A 8 -8.81 14.76 18.52
N LEU A 9 -10.08 15.04 18.23
CA LEU A 9 -10.47 16.30 17.58
C LEU A 9 -10.08 17.50 18.44
N ALA A 10 -10.34 17.44 19.75
CA ALA A 10 -9.95 18.49 20.68
C ALA A 10 -8.42 18.68 20.72
N ALA A 11 -7.65 17.60 20.76
CA ALA A 11 -6.18 17.65 20.77
C ALA A 11 -5.62 18.25 19.47
N VAL A 12 -6.14 17.81 18.32
CA VAL A 12 -5.74 18.34 17.00
C VAL A 12 -6.07 19.82 16.90
N THR A 13 -7.29 20.24 17.27
CA THR A 13 -7.68 21.65 17.27
C THR A 13 -6.81 22.48 18.22
N PHE A 14 -6.54 21.98 19.43
CA PHE A 14 -5.70 22.65 20.40
C PHE A 14 -4.27 22.82 19.88
N LEU A 15 -3.67 21.76 19.31
CA LEU A 15 -2.34 21.82 18.69
C LEU A 15 -2.31 22.78 17.50
N SER A 16 -3.36 22.83 16.67
CA SER A 16 -3.47 23.80 15.58
C SER A 16 -3.51 25.24 16.07
N ILE A 17 -4.22 25.54 17.16
CA ILE A 17 -4.27 26.89 17.75
C ILE A 17 -2.89 27.28 18.29
N ILE A 18 -2.23 26.37 19.02
CA ILE A 18 -0.87 26.60 19.52
C ILE A 18 0.10 26.83 18.37
N ALA A 19 0.10 25.96 17.36
CA ALA A 19 0.98 26.07 16.21
C ALA A 19 0.77 27.39 15.47
N TYR A 20 -0.48 27.81 15.27
CA TYR A 20 -0.76 29.10 14.65
C TYR A 20 -0.26 30.26 15.51
N THR A 21 -0.56 30.29 16.81
CA THR A 21 -0.24 31.43 17.68
C THR A 21 1.24 31.55 18.00
N GLN A 22 1.94 30.45 18.28
CA GLN A 22 3.34 30.49 18.72
C GLN A 22 4.35 30.71 17.59
N THR A 23 3.96 30.47 16.33
CA THR A 23 4.86 30.63 15.17
C THR A 23 4.79 32.01 14.52
N SER A 24 4.06 32.97 15.12
CA SER A 24 3.86 34.31 14.55
C SER A 24 5.15 35.13 14.35
N GLY A 25 6.22 34.80 15.08
CA GLY A 25 7.53 35.47 14.94
C GLY A 25 8.45 34.85 13.90
N PHE A 26 8.14 33.65 13.39
CA PHE A 26 9.03 32.88 12.50
C PHE A 26 8.44 32.59 11.13
N LEU A 27 7.12 32.53 11.02
CA LEU A 27 6.40 32.14 9.81
C LEU A 27 5.42 33.22 9.37
N GLU A 28 5.33 33.44 8.06
CA GLU A 28 4.33 34.30 7.45
C GLU A 28 2.91 33.76 7.68
N PRO A 29 1.85 34.59 7.61
CA PRO A 29 0.47 34.16 7.83
C PRO A 29 0.07 32.93 6.99
N ASN A 30 0.45 32.88 5.72
CA ASN A 30 0.13 31.75 4.83
C ASN A 30 0.87 30.46 5.22
N GLN A 31 2.13 30.57 5.66
CA GLN A 31 2.92 29.44 6.13
C GLN A 31 2.36 28.87 7.44
N ARG A 32 1.87 29.73 8.34
CA ARG A 32 1.18 29.34 9.58
C ARG A 32 -0.12 28.61 9.29
N SER A 33 -0.92 29.11 8.35
CA SER A 33 -2.13 28.43 7.88
C SER A 33 -1.81 27.07 7.27
N ALA A 34 -0.74 26.96 6.45
CA ALA A 34 -0.31 25.69 5.87
C ALA A 34 0.12 24.68 6.95
N LEU A 35 0.82 25.13 7.99
CA LEU A 35 1.20 24.30 9.13
C LEU A 35 -0.03 23.78 9.90
N VAL A 36 -1.06 24.62 10.08
CA VAL A 36 -2.33 24.20 10.67
C VAL A 36 -2.99 23.10 9.84
N VAL A 37 -3.08 23.28 8.53
CA VAL A 37 -3.64 22.27 7.62
C VAL A 37 -2.84 20.96 7.72
N LEU A 38 -1.50 21.03 7.79
CA LEU A 38 -0.64 19.87 7.96
C LEU A 38 -0.91 19.12 9.28
N ILE A 39 -1.01 19.84 10.40
CA ILE A 39 -1.31 19.25 11.72
C ILE A 39 -2.68 18.59 11.71
N VAL A 40 -3.70 19.25 11.14
CA VAL A 40 -5.05 18.68 11.04
C VAL A 40 -5.06 17.44 10.18
N ALA A 41 -4.49 17.50 8.98
CA ALA A 41 -4.41 16.36 8.07
C ALA A 41 -3.69 15.16 8.72
N SER A 42 -2.50 15.41 9.29
CA SER A 42 -1.67 14.37 9.92
C SER A 42 -2.36 13.76 11.14
N GLY A 43 -2.96 14.59 11.99
CA GLY A 43 -3.67 14.13 13.19
C GLY A 43 -4.91 13.31 12.84
N LEU A 44 -5.70 13.74 11.86
CA LEU A 44 -6.90 13.03 11.43
C LEU A 44 -6.58 11.72 10.70
N TRP A 45 -5.57 11.68 9.84
CA TRP A 45 -5.16 10.45 9.16
C TRP A 45 -4.51 9.44 10.10
N THR A 46 -3.64 9.86 11.02
CA THR A 46 -2.97 8.93 11.96
C THR A 46 -3.95 8.35 12.99
N SER A 47 -4.95 9.12 13.39
CA SER A 47 -5.94 8.69 14.39
C SER A 47 -7.15 7.98 13.81
N GLU A 48 -7.37 8.08 12.50
CA GLU A 48 -8.58 7.64 11.80
C GLU A 48 -9.89 8.12 12.48
N ALA A 49 -9.86 9.29 13.14
CA ALA A 49 -11.03 9.86 13.81
C ALA A 49 -12.15 10.22 12.82
N VAL A 50 -11.77 10.57 11.61
CA VAL A 50 -12.62 10.86 10.44
C VAL A 50 -12.16 9.95 9.29
N PRO A 51 -13.07 9.42 8.45
CA PRO A 51 -12.68 8.59 7.31
C PRO A 51 -11.63 9.26 6.42
N LEU A 52 -10.64 8.50 5.95
CA LEU A 52 -9.48 9.01 5.20
C LEU A 52 -9.88 9.91 4.00
N ALA A 53 -10.92 9.52 3.26
CA ALA A 53 -11.45 10.28 2.12
C ALA A 53 -12.11 11.61 2.53
N ALA A 54 -12.84 11.63 3.65
CA ALA A 54 -13.42 12.86 4.19
C ALA A 54 -12.32 13.82 4.67
N THR A 55 -11.27 13.29 5.31
CA THR A 55 -10.06 14.08 5.65
C THR A 55 -9.39 14.64 4.40
N ALA A 56 -9.28 13.86 3.31
CA ALA A 56 -8.68 14.34 2.05
C ALA A 56 -9.45 15.52 1.43
N ILE A 57 -10.79 15.50 1.47
CA ILE A 57 -11.65 16.60 0.97
C ILE A 57 -11.61 17.82 1.90
N LEU A 58 -11.42 17.61 3.22
CA LEU A 58 -11.29 18.69 4.19
C LEU A 58 -10.06 19.57 3.93
N ILE A 59 -8.97 18.99 3.42
CA ILE A 59 -7.71 19.71 3.13
C ILE A 59 -7.91 20.89 2.16
N PRO A 60 -8.42 20.71 0.92
CA PRO A 60 -8.62 21.83 0.00
C PRO A 60 -9.64 22.85 0.51
N LEU A 61 -10.66 22.41 1.27
CA LEU A 61 -11.60 23.32 1.92
C LEU A 61 -10.88 24.22 2.94
N MET A 62 -10.07 23.63 3.82
CA MET A 62 -9.30 24.39 4.81
C MET A 62 -8.30 25.33 4.15
N GLN A 63 -7.61 24.90 3.08
CA GLN A 63 -6.70 25.75 2.33
C GLN A 63 -7.41 26.99 1.77
N SER A 64 -8.64 26.83 1.27
CA SER A 64 -9.44 27.96 0.77
C SER A 64 -9.95 28.86 1.89
N VAL A 65 -10.48 28.29 2.98
CA VAL A 65 -11.03 29.06 4.11
C VAL A 65 -9.94 29.84 4.83
N MET A 66 -8.74 29.28 4.94
CA MET A 66 -7.59 29.92 5.59
C MET A 66 -6.79 30.85 4.65
N GLY A 67 -7.27 31.07 3.42
CA GLY A 67 -6.68 32.01 2.46
C GLY A 67 -5.33 31.58 1.87
N ILE A 68 -5.00 30.28 1.91
CA ILE A 68 -3.73 29.77 1.36
C ILE A 68 -3.77 29.79 -0.16
N GLN A 69 -4.86 29.29 -0.76
CA GLN A 69 -5.07 29.25 -2.20
C GLN A 69 -6.56 29.10 -2.54
N ALA A 70 -6.94 29.42 -3.77
CA ALA A 70 -8.32 29.23 -4.22
C ALA A 70 -8.73 27.75 -4.19
N PHE A 71 -10.00 27.48 -3.89
CA PHE A 71 -10.54 26.12 -3.83
C PHE A 71 -10.32 25.32 -5.12
N SER A 72 -10.48 25.95 -6.29
CA SER A 72 -10.22 25.32 -7.59
C SER A 72 -8.75 24.89 -7.73
N SER A 73 -7.81 25.76 -7.36
CA SER A 73 -6.38 25.44 -7.36
C SER A 73 -6.06 24.29 -6.40
N ALA A 74 -6.70 24.27 -5.22
CA ALA A 74 -6.52 23.22 -4.22
C ALA A 74 -7.02 21.84 -4.66
N LEU A 75 -7.97 21.78 -5.60
CA LEU A 75 -8.48 20.53 -6.15
C LEU A 75 -7.61 19.96 -7.29
N THR A 76 -6.71 20.75 -7.88
CA THR A 76 -5.85 20.31 -9.00
C THR A 76 -5.17 18.95 -8.77
N PRO A 77 -4.60 18.64 -7.59
CA PRO A 77 -3.94 17.36 -7.35
C PRO A 77 -4.85 16.13 -7.48
N PHE A 78 -6.16 16.27 -7.24
CA PHE A 78 -7.14 15.18 -7.39
C PHE A 78 -7.28 14.70 -8.84
N PHE A 79 -6.88 15.53 -9.81
CA PHE A 79 -6.97 15.25 -11.24
C PHE A 79 -5.59 15.05 -11.88
N SER A 80 -4.58 14.71 -11.08
CA SER A 80 -3.23 14.45 -11.60
C SER A 80 -3.19 13.18 -12.46
N THR A 81 -2.22 13.12 -13.39
CA THR A 81 -1.97 11.95 -14.24
C THR A 81 -1.76 10.68 -13.42
N THR A 82 -1.12 10.80 -12.25
CA THR A 82 -0.92 9.68 -11.31
C THR A 82 -2.24 9.13 -10.78
N VAL A 83 -3.19 9.99 -10.42
CA VAL A 83 -4.53 9.53 -9.98
C VAL A 83 -5.27 8.85 -11.13
N MET A 84 -5.17 9.38 -12.35
CA MET A 84 -5.77 8.75 -13.55
C MET A 84 -5.13 7.39 -13.88
N LEU A 85 -3.82 7.24 -13.69
CA LEU A 85 -3.12 5.96 -13.84
C LEU A 85 -3.63 4.93 -12.82
N LEU A 86 -3.77 5.32 -11.56
CA LEU A 86 -4.34 4.45 -10.52
C LEU A 86 -5.78 4.04 -10.83
N LEU A 87 -6.62 4.98 -11.31
CA LEU A 87 -7.99 4.68 -11.72
C LEU A 87 -8.03 3.62 -12.83
N GLY A 88 -7.23 3.79 -13.89
CA GLY A 88 -7.12 2.82 -14.98
C GLY A 88 -6.60 1.46 -14.50
N GLY A 89 -5.63 1.47 -13.58
CA GLY A 89 -5.11 0.28 -12.93
C GLY A 89 -6.17 -0.49 -12.14
N PHE A 90 -6.99 0.20 -11.35
CA PHE A 90 -8.10 -0.44 -10.62
C PHE A 90 -9.18 -0.98 -11.57
N MET A 91 -9.48 -0.29 -12.67
CA MET A 91 -10.41 -0.82 -13.67
C MET A 91 -9.88 -2.10 -14.33
N LEU A 92 -8.58 -2.17 -14.61
CA LEU A 92 -7.94 -3.40 -15.09
C LEU A 92 -7.95 -4.51 -14.04
N ALA A 93 -7.65 -4.20 -12.77
CA ALA A 93 -7.71 -5.16 -11.67
C ALA A 93 -9.12 -5.77 -11.52
N VAL A 94 -10.16 -4.93 -11.56
CA VAL A 94 -11.56 -5.38 -11.51
C VAL A 94 -11.91 -6.24 -12.73
N ALA A 95 -11.37 -5.93 -13.92
CA ALA A 95 -11.58 -6.77 -15.09
C ALA A 95 -10.89 -8.14 -14.95
N VAL A 96 -9.67 -8.18 -14.43
CA VAL A 96 -8.93 -9.43 -14.15
C VAL A 96 -9.71 -10.31 -13.18
N GLU A 97 -10.20 -9.73 -12.08
CA GLU A 97 -11.04 -10.42 -11.09
C GLU A 97 -12.36 -10.91 -11.69
N LYS A 98 -13.06 -10.06 -12.47
CA LYS A 98 -14.35 -10.42 -13.09
C LYS A 98 -14.28 -11.62 -14.04
N TYR A 99 -13.13 -11.86 -14.66
CA TYR A 99 -12.93 -12.97 -15.60
C TYR A 99 -12.12 -14.13 -14.96
N ASP A 100 -11.96 -14.14 -13.64
CA ASP A 100 -11.22 -15.15 -12.88
C ASP A 100 -9.80 -15.40 -13.43
N LEU A 101 -9.21 -14.36 -14.04
CA LEU A 101 -7.88 -14.46 -14.65
C LEU A 101 -6.79 -14.60 -13.60
N ASP A 102 -6.99 -13.99 -12.44
CA ASP A 102 -6.14 -14.12 -11.27
C ASP A 102 -6.10 -15.55 -10.74
N GLU A 103 -7.25 -16.23 -10.63
CA GLU A 103 -7.32 -17.66 -10.29
C GLU A 103 -6.61 -18.53 -11.34
N TYR A 104 -6.86 -18.24 -12.63
CA TYR A 104 -6.23 -18.94 -13.73
C TYR A 104 -4.69 -18.81 -13.69
N PHE A 105 -4.18 -17.59 -13.51
CA PHE A 105 -2.74 -17.35 -13.42
C PHE A 105 -2.13 -17.96 -12.16
N ALA A 106 -2.81 -17.87 -11.01
CA ALA A 106 -2.37 -18.53 -9.78
C ALA A 106 -2.23 -20.05 -9.99
N PHE A 107 -3.26 -20.70 -10.52
CA PHE A 107 -3.24 -22.14 -10.82
C PHE A 107 -2.12 -22.49 -11.79
N LEU A 108 -1.97 -21.74 -12.88
CA LEU A 108 -0.97 -21.97 -13.91
C LEU A 108 0.47 -21.84 -13.38
N ILE A 109 0.73 -20.91 -12.46
CA ILE A 109 2.04 -20.79 -11.80
C ILE A 109 2.24 -21.97 -10.86
N LEU A 110 1.27 -22.27 -9.99
CA LEU A 110 1.40 -23.31 -8.96
C LEU A 110 1.47 -24.72 -9.53
N SER A 111 0.77 -25.00 -10.63
CA SER A 111 0.76 -26.32 -11.28
C SER A 111 2.13 -26.72 -11.86
N ARG A 112 3.09 -25.79 -11.98
CA ARG A 112 4.44 -26.06 -12.47
C ARG A 112 5.42 -26.49 -11.40
N PHE A 113 5.09 -26.32 -10.12
CA PHE A 113 5.98 -26.66 -9.01
C PHE A 113 5.44 -27.88 -8.28
N ASN A 114 6.15 -29.01 -8.41
CA ASN A 114 5.69 -30.30 -7.88
C ASN A 114 6.69 -30.98 -6.95
N THR A 115 7.72 -30.27 -6.47
CA THR A 115 8.85 -30.88 -5.76
C THR A 115 9.28 -30.09 -4.52
N GLY A 116 8.86 -30.56 -3.35
CA GLY A 116 9.37 -30.15 -2.03
C GLY A 116 8.71 -28.92 -1.41
N ALA A 117 8.57 -28.93 -0.09
CA ALA A 117 7.88 -27.92 0.72
C ALA A 117 8.43 -26.50 0.49
N LYS A 118 9.76 -26.37 0.44
CA LYS A 118 10.44 -25.09 0.23
C LYS A 118 10.15 -24.49 -1.15
N THR A 119 10.11 -25.33 -2.17
CA THR A 119 9.84 -24.94 -3.56
C THR A 119 8.38 -24.52 -3.73
N VAL A 120 7.45 -25.25 -3.10
CA VAL A 120 6.02 -24.88 -3.12
C VAL A 120 5.81 -23.52 -2.48
N VAL A 121 6.41 -23.26 -1.31
CA VAL A 121 6.35 -21.93 -0.69
C VAL A 121 6.90 -20.86 -1.62
N LEU A 122 8.06 -21.11 -2.25
CA LEU A 122 8.66 -20.15 -3.17
C LEU A 122 7.77 -19.88 -4.41
N ALA A 123 7.13 -20.92 -4.94
CA ALA A 123 6.17 -20.80 -6.03
C ALA A 123 4.97 -19.94 -5.66
N VAL A 124 4.39 -20.19 -4.47
CA VAL A 124 3.30 -19.40 -3.90
C VAL A 124 3.74 -17.95 -3.72
N MET A 125 4.94 -17.71 -3.23
CA MET A 125 5.50 -16.37 -3.06
C MET A 125 5.63 -15.62 -4.39
N PHE A 126 6.13 -16.26 -5.44
CA PHE A 126 6.22 -15.65 -6.76
C PHE A 126 4.86 -15.41 -7.40
N ALA A 127 3.93 -16.36 -7.29
CA ALA A 127 2.56 -16.19 -7.76
C ALA A 127 1.88 -15.01 -7.07
N THR A 128 1.99 -14.95 -5.74
CA THR A 128 1.43 -13.87 -4.93
C THR A 128 2.03 -12.52 -5.33
N GLY A 129 3.36 -12.45 -5.40
CA GLY A 129 4.06 -11.22 -5.77
C GLY A 129 3.66 -10.74 -7.16
N PHE A 130 3.61 -11.65 -8.14
CA PHE A 130 3.23 -11.35 -9.52
C PHE A 130 1.78 -10.82 -9.62
N LEU A 131 0.83 -11.49 -8.98
CA LEU A 131 -0.58 -11.04 -9.00
C LEU A 131 -0.73 -9.68 -8.31
N SER A 132 -0.01 -9.47 -7.21
CA SER A 132 0.01 -8.20 -6.48
C SER A 132 0.62 -7.04 -7.25
N MET A 133 1.31 -7.28 -8.37
CA MET A 133 1.80 -6.20 -9.24
C MET A 133 0.67 -5.49 -9.99
N TRP A 134 -0.43 -6.19 -10.25
CA TRP A 134 -1.50 -5.77 -11.16
C TRP A 134 -2.84 -5.58 -10.46
N ILE A 135 -3.06 -6.36 -9.40
CA ILE A 135 -4.27 -6.35 -8.58
C ILE A 135 -3.94 -5.59 -7.28
N SER A 136 -4.80 -5.67 -6.26
CA SER A 136 -4.50 -5.17 -4.92
C SER A 136 -3.80 -6.23 -4.07
N ASN A 137 -2.88 -5.80 -3.21
CA ASN A 137 -2.22 -6.68 -2.23
C ASN A 137 -3.22 -7.49 -1.39
N SER A 138 -4.35 -6.88 -1.03
CA SER A 138 -5.37 -7.52 -0.21
C SER A 138 -6.11 -8.64 -0.96
N ALA A 139 -6.48 -8.41 -2.22
CA ALA A 139 -7.16 -9.42 -3.05
C ALA A 139 -6.22 -10.59 -3.38
N SER A 140 -4.99 -10.31 -3.82
CA SER A 140 -3.98 -11.34 -4.09
C SER A 140 -3.69 -12.19 -2.86
N THR A 141 -3.61 -11.57 -1.67
CA THR A 141 -3.41 -12.30 -0.41
C THR A 141 -4.59 -13.20 -0.08
N ALA A 142 -5.83 -12.69 -0.19
CA ALA A 142 -7.02 -13.46 0.13
C ALA A 142 -7.16 -14.71 -0.76
N LEU A 143 -6.94 -14.54 -2.07
CA LEU A 143 -6.97 -15.65 -3.03
C LEU A 143 -5.93 -16.71 -2.70
N LEU A 144 -4.66 -16.30 -2.51
CA LEU A 144 -3.56 -17.25 -2.31
C LEU A 144 -3.61 -17.89 -0.92
N ILE A 145 -4.11 -17.21 0.11
CA ILE A 145 -4.36 -17.82 1.42
C ILE A 145 -5.40 -18.94 1.30
N ALA A 146 -6.50 -18.71 0.58
CA ALA A 146 -7.53 -19.73 0.41
C ALA A 146 -6.99 -21.00 -0.27
N MET A 147 -6.08 -20.85 -1.23
CA MET A 147 -5.39 -21.97 -1.87
C MET A 147 -4.37 -22.63 -0.94
N ALA A 148 -3.58 -21.82 -0.23
CA ALA A 148 -2.55 -22.28 0.70
C ALA A 148 -3.11 -23.10 1.86
N LEU A 149 -4.26 -22.71 2.42
CA LEU A 149 -4.91 -23.47 3.48
C LEU A 149 -5.26 -24.89 3.03
N LYS A 150 -5.74 -25.06 1.79
CA LYS A 150 -5.99 -26.40 1.23
C LYS A 150 -4.72 -27.23 1.09
N ILE A 151 -3.57 -26.60 0.79
CA ILE A 151 -2.28 -27.28 0.70
C ILE A 151 -1.81 -27.70 2.11
N THR A 152 -1.90 -26.81 3.09
CA THR A 152 -1.46 -27.07 4.45
C THR A 152 -2.31 -28.13 5.15
N ASP A 153 -3.62 -28.19 4.87
CA ASP A 153 -4.53 -29.20 5.44
C ASP A 153 -4.19 -30.64 5.01
N GLN A 154 -3.54 -30.81 3.87
CA GLN A 154 -3.14 -32.13 3.34
C GLN A 154 -1.78 -32.59 3.87
N ILE A 155 -1.04 -31.72 4.55
CA ILE A 155 0.33 -31.96 4.99
C ILE A 155 0.35 -32.18 6.50
N LYS A 156 1.03 -33.23 6.96
CA LYS A 156 1.33 -33.40 8.38
C LYS A 156 2.44 -32.43 8.77
N ASP A 157 2.06 -31.36 9.47
CA ASP A 157 2.94 -30.31 10.00
C ASP A 157 2.91 -30.38 11.53
N GLU A 158 3.74 -31.25 12.14
CA GLU A 158 3.66 -31.54 13.59
C GLU A 158 4.04 -30.31 14.43
N LYS A 159 4.91 -29.45 13.90
CA LYS A 159 5.34 -28.20 14.55
C LYS A 159 4.42 -27.01 14.24
N GLY A 160 3.52 -27.14 13.28
CA GLY A 160 2.69 -26.05 12.76
C GLY A 160 3.50 -24.92 12.09
N ASN A 161 4.77 -25.17 11.74
CA ASN A 161 5.67 -24.15 11.24
C ASN A 161 5.51 -23.96 9.73
N PHE A 162 5.20 -25.02 8.98
CA PHE A 162 4.95 -24.92 7.56
C PHE A 162 3.74 -24.02 7.26
N SER A 163 2.66 -24.17 8.03
CA SER A 163 1.46 -23.36 7.91
C SER A 163 1.73 -21.87 8.21
N LYS A 164 2.52 -21.58 9.24
CA LYS A 164 2.96 -20.21 9.55
C LYS A 164 3.80 -19.61 8.42
N ILE A 165 4.75 -20.37 7.90
CA ILE A 165 5.59 -19.95 6.76
C ILE A 165 4.70 -19.61 5.58
N MET A 166 3.76 -20.47 5.22
CA MET A 166 2.90 -20.27 4.05
C MET A 166 2.09 -18.97 4.14
N VAL A 167 1.43 -18.73 5.27
CA VAL A 167 0.61 -17.51 5.47
C VAL A 167 1.48 -16.25 5.47
N LEU A 168 2.62 -16.27 6.17
CA LEU A 168 3.54 -15.13 6.22
C LEU A 168 4.21 -14.86 4.87
N ALA A 169 4.58 -15.92 4.15
CA ALA A 169 5.18 -15.86 2.83
C ALA A 169 4.24 -15.13 1.85
N ILE A 170 2.96 -15.47 1.84
CA ILE A 170 1.95 -14.80 1.00
C ILE A 170 1.85 -13.31 1.37
N ALA A 171 1.65 -13.00 2.65
CA ALA A 171 1.45 -11.62 3.10
C ALA A 171 2.65 -10.70 2.74
N TYR A 172 3.87 -11.19 2.96
CA TYR A 172 5.07 -10.43 2.62
C TYR A 172 5.33 -10.37 1.12
N SER A 173 5.07 -11.44 0.37
CA SER A 173 5.21 -11.44 -1.08
C SER A 173 4.20 -10.54 -1.78
N ALA A 174 2.97 -10.44 -1.30
CA ALA A 174 2.01 -9.46 -1.81
C ALA A 174 2.54 -8.04 -1.64
N THR A 175 3.07 -7.72 -0.47
CA THR A 175 3.66 -6.41 -0.20
C THR A 175 4.87 -6.13 -1.10
N ALA A 176 5.78 -7.09 -1.25
CA ALA A 176 6.95 -6.96 -2.12
C ALA A 176 6.54 -6.80 -3.60
N GLY A 177 5.57 -7.59 -4.06
CA GLY A 177 5.01 -7.53 -5.41
C GLY A 177 4.39 -6.18 -5.73
N GLY A 178 3.61 -5.61 -4.80
CA GLY A 178 2.99 -4.29 -4.97
C GLY A 178 3.99 -3.15 -5.22
N LEU A 179 5.23 -3.26 -4.73
CA LEU A 179 6.28 -2.25 -4.93
C LEU A 179 6.86 -2.24 -6.36
N SER A 180 6.62 -3.30 -7.12
CA SER A 180 7.28 -3.51 -8.41
C SER A 180 6.76 -2.62 -9.54
N THR A 181 5.51 -2.14 -9.44
CA THR A 181 4.86 -1.29 -10.46
C THR A 181 4.25 -0.05 -9.81
N LEU A 182 3.95 0.98 -10.62
CA LEU A 182 3.24 2.17 -10.14
C LEU A 182 1.78 1.91 -9.75
N VAL A 183 1.19 0.79 -10.21
CA VAL A 183 -0.22 0.46 -10.00
C VAL A 183 -0.42 -0.42 -8.76
N GLY A 184 0.58 -1.24 -8.39
CA GLY A 184 0.46 -2.21 -7.31
C GLY A 184 0.20 -1.60 -5.93
N THR A 185 0.83 -0.47 -5.61
CA THR A 185 0.55 0.27 -4.36
C THR A 185 0.52 1.77 -4.57
N THR A 186 -0.38 2.43 -3.83
CA THR A 186 -0.53 3.89 -3.85
C THR A 186 0.77 4.60 -3.46
N THR A 187 1.59 4.01 -2.58
CA THR A 187 2.88 4.60 -2.17
C THR A 187 3.85 4.77 -3.34
N CYS A 188 3.89 3.84 -4.30
CA CYS A 188 4.72 3.95 -5.52
C CYS A 188 4.22 5.07 -6.44
N ALA A 189 2.90 5.16 -6.62
CA ALA A 189 2.29 6.23 -7.38
C ALA A 189 2.55 7.60 -6.75
N MET A 190 2.39 7.74 -5.43
CA MET A 190 2.72 8.96 -4.69
C MET A 190 4.21 9.31 -4.77
N ALA A 191 5.10 8.32 -4.72
CA ALA A 191 6.52 8.55 -4.89
C ALA A 191 6.84 9.11 -6.29
N ALA A 192 6.26 8.54 -7.35
CA ALA A 192 6.41 9.06 -8.72
C ALA A 192 5.87 10.49 -8.86
N ALA A 193 4.70 10.79 -8.27
CA ALA A 193 4.15 12.14 -8.24
C ALA A 193 5.05 13.13 -7.49
N SER A 194 5.67 12.66 -6.40
CA SER A 194 6.58 13.46 -5.59
C SER A 194 7.89 13.75 -6.34
N LEU A 195 8.46 12.77 -7.04
CA LEU A 195 9.66 12.96 -7.88
C LEU A 195 9.41 14.03 -8.95
N LYS A 196 8.24 13.99 -9.61
CA LYS A 196 7.85 14.99 -10.60
C LYS A 196 7.71 16.38 -9.98
N THR A 197 7.13 16.48 -8.79
CA THR A 197 6.85 17.77 -8.13
C THR A 197 8.09 18.38 -7.49
N MET A 198 8.97 17.58 -6.88
CA MET A 198 10.11 18.06 -6.10
C MET A 198 11.36 18.33 -6.96
N ILE A 199 11.62 17.47 -7.95
CA ILE A 199 12.86 17.54 -8.76
C ILE A 199 12.60 17.57 -10.28
N GLY A 200 11.33 17.64 -10.70
CA GLY A 200 10.96 17.70 -12.12
C GLY A 200 11.16 16.39 -12.88
N TYR A 201 11.42 15.27 -12.19
CA TYR A 201 11.70 13.98 -12.83
C TYR A 201 10.41 13.19 -13.04
N ASP A 202 9.99 13.05 -14.30
CA ASP A 202 8.81 12.27 -14.69
C ASP A 202 9.20 10.83 -14.99
N ILE A 203 9.01 9.94 -14.01
CA ILE A 203 9.31 8.51 -14.17
C ILE A 203 8.15 7.80 -14.87
N SER A 204 8.44 7.18 -16.02
CA SER A 204 7.45 6.39 -16.74
C SER A 204 7.13 5.07 -16.00
N PHE A 205 6.00 4.45 -16.33
CA PHE A 205 5.60 3.15 -15.77
C PHE A 205 6.69 2.08 -15.96
N LEU A 206 7.21 1.94 -17.18
CA LEU A 206 8.31 1.01 -17.47
C LEU A 206 9.61 1.43 -16.78
N GLY A 207 9.88 2.73 -16.70
CA GLY A 207 11.02 3.26 -15.95
C GLY A 207 11.00 2.83 -14.49
N TRP A 208 9.83 2.89 -13.84
CA TRP A 208 9.66 2.38 -12.48
C TRP A 208 9.92 0.87 -12.40
N MET A 209 9.35 0.09 -13.32
CA MET A 209 9.47 -1.37 -13.32
C MET A 209 10.92 -1.85 -13.39
N VAL A 210 11.80 -1.14 -14.12
CA VAL A 210 13.23 -1.49 -14.19
C VAL A 210 13.88 -1.48 -12.80
N PHE A 211 13.41 -0.65 -11.87
CA PHE A 211 13.88 -0.64 -10.49
C PHE A 211 13.03 -1.51 -9.56
N GLY A 212 11.71 -1.42 -9.68
CA GLY A 212 10.76 -2.09 -8.79
C GLY A 212 10.81 -3.61 -8.90
N LEU A 213 10.88 -4.16 -10.12
CA LEU A 213 10.91 -5.61 -10.34
C LEU A 213 12.13 -6.30 -9.70
N PRO A 214 13.38 -5.85 -9.95
CA PRO A 214 14.54 -6.44 -9.29
C PRO A 214 14.47 -6.38 -7.77
N ILE A 215 14.02 -5.25 -7.21
CA ILE A 215 13.89 -5.07 -5.76
C ILE A 215 12.88 -6.07 -5.19
N ALA A 216 11.69 -6.16 -5.79
CA ALA A 216 10.65 -7.09 -5.36
C ALA A 216 11.12 -8.56 -5.41
N PHE A 217 11.80 -8.94 -6.49
CA PHE A 217 12.35 -10.29 -6.66
C PHE A 217 13.37 -10.62 -5.57
N ILE A 218 14.34 -9.73 -5.33
CA ILE A 218 15.34 -9.90 -4.27
C ILE A 218 14.65 -9.98 -2.90
N GLN A 219 13.68 -9.11 -2.64
CA GLN A 219 12.97 -9.08 -1.38
C GLN A 219 12.21 -10.40 -1.14
N ILE A 220 11.55 -10.96 -2.15
CA ILE A 220 10.88 -12.27 -2.08
C ILE A 220 11.89 -13.37 -1.71
N LEU A 221 13.07 -13.40 -2.34
CA LEU A 221 14.10 -14.39 -2.01
C LEU A 221 14.63 -14.23 -0.59
N VAL A 222 14.86 -13.00 -0.14
CA VAL A 222 15.31 -12.72 1.23
C VAL A 222 14.26 -13.16 2.24
N ILE A 223 12.99 -12.81 2.01
CA ILE A 223 11.87 -13.24 2.87
C ILE A 223 11.82 -14.77 2.94
N TRP A 224 11.94 -15.45 1.80
CA TRP A 224 11.89 -16.91 1.73
C TRP A 224 12.99 -17.54 2.60
N VAL A 225 14.24 -17.07 2.47
CA VAL A 225 15.36 -17.55 3.30
C VAL A 225 15.10 -17.28 4.79
N VAL A 226 14.70 -16.06 5.13
CA VAL A 226 14.47 -15.65 6.53
C VAL A 226 13.35 -16.45 7.18
N LEU A 227 12.25 -16.72 6.47
CA LEU A 227 11.13 -17.50 7.00
C LEU A 227 11.55 -18.93 7.35
N PHE A 228 12.30 -19.61 6.48
CA PHE A 228 12.81 -20.96 6.75
C PHE A 228 13.93 -20.99 7.80
N MET A 229 14.62 -19.87 8.03
CA MET A 229 15.61 -19.75 9.10
C MET A 229 14.94 -19.57 10.48
N ILE A 230 13.89 -18.74 10.56
CA ILE A 230 13.16 -18.46 11.80
C ILE A 230 12.23 -19.62 12.18
N PHE A 231 11.56 -20.22 11.18
CA PHE A 231 10.62 -21.32 11.37
C PHE A 231 11.15 -22.60 10.73
N PRO A 232 12.04 -23.35 11.41
CA PRO A 232 12.50 -24.63 10.90
C PRO A 232 11.30 -25.60 10.79
N THR A 233 11.08 -26.09 9.57
CA THR A 233 10.00 -27.03 9.23
C THR A 233 10.50 -28.47 9.19
N ASP A 234 9.65 -29.39 9.62
CA ASP A 234 9.77 -30.84 9.50
C ASP A 234 9.21 -31.38 8.16
N VAL A 235 8.48 -30.54 7.42
CA VAL A 235 7.94 -30.86 6.10
C VAL A 235 9.03 -30.72 5.02
N THR A 236 9.27 -31.81 4.28
CA THR A 236 10.23 -31.92 3.16
C THR A 236 9.62 -31.59 1.81
#